data_AF-A0A955B1W5-F1
#
_entry.id   AF-A0A955B1W5-F1
#
_cell.length_a   1.000
_cell.length_b   1.000
_cell.length_c   1.000
_cell.angle_alpha   90.00
_cell.angle_beta   90.00
_cell.angle_gamma   90.00
#
_symmetry.space_group_name_H-M   'P 1'
#
loop_
_entity.id
_entity.type
_entity.pdbx_description
1 polymer ?
#
loop_
_entity_poly.entity_id
_entity_poly.type
_entity_poly.pdbx_seq_one_letter_code
_entity_poly.pdbx_strand_id
1 'polypeptide(L)'
;MNARFRISTFASTVILAVWMVTSPALAQLEFERPPIDYLKRETRDPVAQLQQRIDRGEVKLEFDDRQGYLASVLQLLDIPVSSQALVFSKTSFQLRRIAPAHPRAIYFNDDNYIGWVQQGDVVEVASVDPEQGAIFYTLSLDPTEKPKFVRDRGQCLTCHASSRTQGVPGHLIRSVFAEASGQPLLGSGTFTTNHESPFSERWGGWYVTGTHGSMRHMGNVLASRHEPEN
;
A
#
# COMPACT_ATOMS: atom_id res chain seq x y z
N MET A 1 54.23 -48.98 58.68
CA MET A 1 54.89 -48.01 57.78
C MET A 1 54.02 -47.86 56.53
N ASN A 2 53.84 -46.62 56.08
CA ASN A 2 53.08 -46.15 54.91
C ASN A 2 51.58 -45.91 55.11
N ALA A 3 51.28 -44.80 55.79
CA ALA A 3 50.00 -44.12 55.77
C ALA A 3 49.71 -43.56 54.37
N ARG A 4 48.50 -43.82 53.84
CA ARG A 4 47.98 -43.18 52.63
C ARG A 4 46.94 -42.14 53.03
N PHE A 5 47.34 -40.87 53.03
CA PHE A 5 46.45 -39.72 53.09
C PHE A 5 45.70 -39.61 51.75
N ARG A 6 44.37 -39.67 51.78
CA ARG A 6 43.51 -39.24 50.66
C ARG A 6 43.06 -37.81 50.94
N ILE A 7 43.59 -36.87 50.17
CA ILE A 7 43.17 -35.47 50.17
C ILE A 7 41.86 -35.38 49.38
N SER A 8 40.81 -34.88 50.03
CA SER A 8 39.54 -34.50 49.40
C SER A 8 39.71 -33.15 48.70
N THR A 9 39.67 -33.12 47.38
CA THR A 9 39.55 -31.88 46.60
C THR A 9 38.08 -31.60 46.34
N PHE A 10 37.51 -30.65 47.08
CA PHE A 10 36.24 -30.01 46.72
C PHE A 10 36.47 -29.11 45.50
N ALA A 11 35.92 -29.50 44.35
CA ALA A 11 35.85 -28.62 43.19
C ALA A 11 34.57 -27.78 43.29
N SER A 12 34.71 -26.52 43.70
CA SER A 12 33.62 -25.54 43.66
C SER A 12 33.43 -25.03 42.24
N THR A 13 32.44 -25.56 41.54
CA THR A 13 32.01 -25.06 40.23
C THR A 13 31.26 -23.75 40.40
N VAL A 14 31.90 -22.62 40.07
CA VAL A 14 31.24 -21.31 39.98
C VAL A 14 30.46 -21.26 38.67
N ILE A 15 29.14 -21.36 38.73
CA ILE A 15 28.24 -21.16 37.58
C ILE A 15 28.02 -19.65 37.45
N LEU A 16 28.68 -19.01 36.49
CA LEU A 16 28.34 -17.66 36.04
C LEU A 16 27.04 -17.72 35.24
N ALA A 17 25.92 -17.36 35.86
CA ALA A 17 24.67 -17.14 35.16
C ALA A 17 24.76 -15.84 34.36
N VAL A 18 25.10 -15.93 33.07
CA VAL A 18 24.97 -14.82 32.13
C VAL A 18 23.48 -14.61 31.89
N TRP A 19 22.89 -13.61 32.52
CA TRP A 19 21.55 -13.13 32.20
C TRP A 19 21.62 -12.43 30.83
N MET A 20 21.35 -13.18 29.76
CA MET A 20 21.00 -12.56 28.48
C MET A 20 19.68 -11.83 28.69
N VAL A 21 19.75 -10.51 28.86
CA VAL A 21 18.59 -9.64 28.71
C VAL A 21 18.22 -9.68 27.24
N THR A 22 17.34 -10.62 26.88
CA THR A 22 16.67 -10.63 25.59
C THR A 22 15.74 -9.42 25.57
N SER A 23 16.26 -8.27 25.15
CA SER A 23 15.39 -7.16 24.77
C SER A 23 14.47 -7.69 23.67
N PRO A 24 13.14 -7.68 23.83
CA PRO A 24 12.27 -7.95 22.71
C PRO A 24 12.52 -6.84 21.71
N ALA A 25 13.26 -7.15 20.65
CA ALA A 25 13.31 -6.31 19.47
C ALA A 25 11.91 -6.37 18.85
N LEU A 26 10.98 -5.58 19.40
CA LEU A 26 9.75 -5.25 18.73
C LEU A 26 10.20 -4.54 17.45
N ALA A 27 9.90 -5.16 16.31
CA ALA A 27 10.14 -4.62 14.97
C ALA A 27 9.26 -3.38 14.76
N GLN A 28 9.59 -2.31 15.48
CA GLN A 28 8.87 -1.05 15.42
C GLN A 28 9.42 -0.30 14.23
N LEU A 29 8.54 -0.01 13.28
CA LEU A 29 8.92 0.70 12.07
C LEU A 29 9.45 2.08 12.45
N GLU A 30 10.56 2.47 11.85
CA GLU A 30 11.29 3.69 12.26
C GLU A 30 10.43 4.94 12.18
N PHE A 31 9.52 5.00 11.20
CA PHE A 31 8.58 6.11 11.00
C PHE A 31 7.45 6.21 12.04
N GLU A 32 7.27 5.20 12.91
CA GLU A 32 6.32 5.29 14.04
C GLU A 32 6.90 6.01 15.26
N ARG A 33 8.18 6.38 15.23
CA ARG A 33 8.88 7.09 16.29
C ARG A 33 9.06 8.57 15.94
N PRO A 34 9.39 9.42 16.93
CA PRO A 34 9.86 10.76 16.64
C PRO A 34 11.07 10.73 15.69
N PRO A 35 11.15 11.66 14.71
CA PRO A 35 10.33 12.86 14.60
C PRO A 35 9.10 12.69 13.70
N ILE A 36 8.70 11.52 13.23
CA ILE A 36 7.56 11.35 12.31
C ILE A 36 6.27 11.04 13.07
N ASP A 37 6.34 10.13 14.05
CA ASP A 37 5.19 9.69 14.87
C ASP A 37 3.96 9.33 14.03
N TYR A 38 4.17 8.62 12.92
CA TYR A 38 3.21 8.49 11.82
C TYR A 38 1.77 8.24 12.29
N LEU A 39 1.49 7.18 13.06
CA LEU A 39 0.11 6.86 13.48
C LEU A 39 -0.50 7.80 14.53
N LYS A 40 0.30 8.64 15.18
CA LYS A 40 -0.11 9.47 16.33
C LYS A 40 -0.23 10.95 15.98
N ARG A 41 0.61 11.45 15.09
CA ARG A 41 0.62 12.86 14.71
C ARG A 41 -0.60 13.20 13.86
N GLU A 42 -1.14 14.39 14.08
CA GLU A 42 -2.19 14.96 13.23
C GLU A 42 -1.67 15.15 11.80
N THR A 43 -2.52 14.86 10.83
CA THR A 43 -2.20 14.97 9.40
C THR A 43 -2.67 16.32 8.87
N ARG A 44 -1.94 16.86 7.90
CA ARG A 44 -2.14 18.16 7.25
C ARG A 44 -2.24 18.06 5.73
N ASP A 45 -2.29 16.84 5.21
CA ASP A 45 -2.49 16.56 3.80
C ASP A 45 -3.88 17.02 3.29
N PRO A 46 -4.09 17.11 1.96
CA PRO A 46 -5.35 17.59 1.39
C PRO A 46 -6.61 16.85 1.88
N VAL A 47 -6.53 15.54 2.15
CA VAL A 47 -7.66 14.74 2.64
C VAL A 47 -8.00 15.09 4.09
N ALA A 48 -6.98 15.28 4.94
CA ALA A 48 -7.20 15.77 6.31
C ALA A 48 -7.86 17.15 6.31
N GLN A 49 -7.43 18.06 5.44
CA GLN A 49 -8.05 19.38 5.29
C GLN A 49 -9.49 19.29 4.77
N LEU A 50 -9.76 18.41 3.80
CA LEU A 50 -11.11 18.14 3.31
C LEU A 50 -12.02 17.61 4.42
N GLN A 51 -11.55 16.65 5.23
CA GLN A 51 -12.31 16.12 6.36
C GLN A 51 -12.71 17.24 7.34
N GLN A 52 -11.79 18.15 7.66
CA GLN A 52 -12.11 19.27 8.55
C GLN A 52 -13.18 20.20 7.97
N ARG A 53 -13.17 20.45 6.65
CA ARG A 53 -14.22 21.25 5.97
C ARG A 53 -15.57 20.55 6.02
N ILE A 54 -15.61 19.22 5.85
CA ILE A 54 -16.82 18.40 6.00
C ILE A 54 -17.34 18.48 7.44
N ASP A 55 -16.46 18.34 8.44
CA ASP A 55 -16.83 18.36 9.86
C ASP A 55 -17.42 19.71 10.27
N ARG A 56 -16.89 20.82 9.72
CA ARG A 56 -17.40 22.19 9.89
C ARG A 56 -18.67 22.49 9.06
N GLY A 57 -19.06 21.61 8.14
CA GLY A 57 -20.22 21.81 7.26
C GLY A 57 -19.99 22.84 6.14
N GLU A 58 -18.72 23.16 5.82
CA GLU A 58 -18.36 24.09 4.74
C GLU A 58 -18.52 23.45 3.36
N VAL A 59 -18.37 22.13 3.29
CA VAL A 59 -18.59 21.32 2.08
C VAL A 59 -19.32 20.03 2.46
N LYS A 60 -19.95 19.43 1.46
CA LYS A 60 -20.64 18.14 1.58
C LYS A 60 -20.16 17.21 0.46
N LEU A 61 -19.99 15.93 0.79
CA LEU A 61 -19.81 14.92 -0.25
C LEU A 61 -21.18 14.52 -0.80
N GLU A 62 -21.39 14.73 -2.09
CA GLU A 62 -22.61 14.30 -2.77
C GLU A 62 -22.53 12.81 -3.10
N PHE A 63 -23.60 12.09 -2.79
CA PHE A 63 -23.72 10.66 -3.03
C PHE A 63 -24.29 10.38 -4.41
N ASP A 64 -23.70 9.42 -5.12
CA ASP A 64 -24.18 8.88 -6.39
C ASP A 64 -24.51 7.38 -6.23
N ASP A 65 -25.66 6.93 -6.71
CA ASP A 65 -26.12 5.54 -6.54
C ASP A 65 -25.23 4.50 -7.24
N ARG A 66 -24.37 4.92 -8.19
CA ARG A 66 -23.50 4.01 -8.96
C ARG A 66 -22.08 3.97 -8.41
N GLN A 67 -21.56 5.09 -7.93
CA GLN A 67 -20.15 5.26 -7.57
C GLN A 67 -19.96 5.76 -6.13
N GLY A 68 -21.05 5.90 -5.36
CA GLY A 68 -21.08 6.49 -4.02
C GLY A 68 -20.50 7.90 -4.03
N TYR A 69 -19.46 8.14 -3.25
CA TYR A 69 -18.87 9.48 -3.12
C TYR A 69 -17.78 9.80 -4.15
N LEU A 70 -17.45 8.89 -5.07
CA LEU A 70 -16.29 9.03 -5.96
C LEU A 70 -16.26 10.39 -6.68
N ALA A 71 -17.33 10.76 -7.39
CA ALA A 71 -17.36 11.98 -8.19
C ALA A 71 -17.14 13.23 -7.32
N SER A 72 -17.78 13.28 -6.14
CA SER A 72 -17.64 14.41 -5.21
C SER A 72 -16.24 14.48 -4.58
N VAL A 73 -15.63 13.33 -4.27
CA VAL A 73 -14.24 13.26 -3.79
C VAL A 73 -13.27 13.77 -4.85
N LEU A 74 -13.40 13.33 -6.12
CA LEU A 74 -12.54 13.80 -7.20
C LEU A 74 -12.67 15.31 -7.40
N GLN A 75 -13.90 15.83 -7.37
CA GLN A 75 -14.15 17.27 -7.51
C GLN A 75 -13.54 18.08 -6.37
N LEU A 76 -13.74 17.66 -5.12
CA LEU A 76 -13.31 18.44 -3.94
C LEU A 76 -11.81 18.35 -3.65
N LEU A 77 -11.13 17.35 -4.21
CA LEU A 77 -9.67 17.21 -4.17
C LEU A 77 -9.00 17.69 -5.47
N ASP A 78 -9.75 18.32 -6.39
CA ASP A 78 -9.26 18.82 -7.68
C ASP A 78 -8.51 17.74 -8.49
N ILE A 79 -9.07 16.53 -8.53
CA ILE A 79 -8.53 15.41 -9.29
C ILE A 79 -9.23 15.33 -10.65
N PRO A 80 -8.52 15.49 -11.76
CA PRO A 80 -9.13 15.44 -13.08
C PRO A 80 -9.60 14.01 -13.39
N VAL A 81 -10.85 13.86 -13.80
CA VAL A 81 -11.42 12.55 -14.22
C VAL A 81 -10.62 11.94 -15.37
N SER A 82 -10.01 12.77 -16.22
CA SER A 82 -9.14 12.33 -17.32
C SER A 82 -7.81 11.69 -16.88
N SER A 83 -7.43 11.78 -15.60
CA SER A 83 -6.27 11.05 -15.05
C SER A 83 -6.50 9.54 -14.92
N GLN A 84 -7.72 9.05 -15.19
CA GLN A 84 -8.10 7.66 -14.97
C GLN A 84 -7.11 6.67 -15.61
N ALA A 85 -6.60 5.77 -14.77
CA ALA A 85 -5.88 4.57 -15.17
C ALA A 85 -6.62 3.33 -14.66
N LEU A 86 -6.57 2.24 -15.42
CA LEU A 86 -7.27 1.00 -15.08
C LEU A 86 -6.28 -0.13 -14.77
N VAL A 87 -6.49 -0.79 -13.63
CA VAL A 87 -5.70 -1.90 -13.11
C VAL A 87 -6.57 -3.12 -13.01
N PHE A 88 -6.30 -4.13 -13.85
CA PHE A 88 -7.02 -5.40 -13.79
C PHE A 88 -6.34 -6.44 -12.90
N SER A 89 -5.08 -6.22 -12.52
CA SER A 89 -4.39 -7.12 -11.60
C SER A 89 -4.94 -7.03 -10.19
N LYS A 90 -5.02 -8.18 -9.53
CA LYS A 90 -5.42 -8.35 -8.13
C LYS A 90 -4.32 -7.93 -7.16
N THR A 91 -4.00 -6.64 -7.16
CA THR A 91 -2.90 -6.02 -6.39
C THR A 91 -3.41 -4.95 -5.41
N SER A 92 -4.68 -5.01 -5.03
CA SER A 92 -5.31 -4.19 -3.99
C SER A 92 -5.72 -5.06 -2.79
N PHE A 93 -5.96 -4.45 -1.63
CA PHE A 93 -6.68 -5.11 -0.54
C PHE A 93 -8.12 -5.51 -0.93
N GLN A 94 -8.72 -4.85 -1.93
CA GLN A 94 -10.04 -5.21 -2.49
C GLN A 94 -9.96 -6.28 -3.60
N LEU A 95 -8.89 -7.08 -3.66
CA LEU A 95 -8.58 -8.05 -4.73
C LEU A 95 -9.72 -8.98 -5.16
N ARG A 96 -10.65 -9.32 -4.25
CA ARG A 96 -11.76 -10.24 -4.55
C ARG A 96 -12.78 -9.66 -5.55
N ARG A 97 -12.81 -8.33 -5.68
CA ARG A 97 -13.74 -7.59 -6.56
C ARG A 97 -13.07 -7.10 -7.85
N ILE A 98 -11.77 -7.36 -8.02
CA ILE A 98 -11.00 -6.91 -9.19
C ILE A 98 -10.81 -8.08 -10.15
N ALA A 99 -11.07 -7.85 -11.44
CA ALA A 99 -10.80 -8.78 -12.53
C ALA A 99 -10.58 -8.01 -13.84
N PRO A 100 -10.07 -8.64 -14.92
CA PRO A 100 -10.03 -8.01 -16.24
C PRO A 100 -11.36 -7.40 -16.69
N ALA A 101 -12.49 -8.10 -16.48
CA ALA A 101 -13.81 -7.57 -16.81
C ALA A 101 -14.30 -6.46 -15.86
N HIS A 102 -13.72 -6.35 -14.66
CA HIS A 102 -14.09 -5.40 -13.60
C HIS A 102 -12.82 -4.79 -13.00
N PRO A 103 -12.09 -3.95 -13.75
CA PRO A 103 -10.82 -3.41 -13.28
C PRO A 103 -11.06 -2.36 -12.18
N ARG A 104 -10.03 -2.18 -11.33
CA ARG A 104 -9.94 -1.04 -10.43
C ARG A 104 -9.56 0.20 -11.23
N ALA A 105 -10.23 1.31 -10.98
CA ALA A 105 -9.82 2.63 -11.47
C ALA A 105 -8.90 3.31 -10.45
N ILE A 106 -7.88 4.01 -10.94
CA ILE A 106 -7.05 4.94 -10.18
C ILE A 106 -7.18 6.30 -10.84
N TYR A 107 -7.51 7.32 -10.06
CA TYR A 107 -7.49 8.73 -10.45
C TYR A 107 -6.42 9.43 -9.62
N PHE A 108 -5.76 10.44 -10.17
CA PHE A 108 -4.68 11.09 -9.45
C PHE A 108 -4.49 12.56 -9.86
N ASN A 109 -3.95 13.32 -8.93
CA ASN A 109 -3.21 14.55 -9.18
C ASN A 109 -1.83 14.43 -8.50
N ASP A 110 -1.12 15.54 -8.32
CA ASP A 110 0.24 15.51 -7.77
C ASP A 110 0.28 15.03 -6.31
N ASP A 111 -0.77 15.32 -5.54
CA ASP A 111 -0.82 15.07 -4.09
C ASP A 111 -1.72 13.91 -3.67
N ASN A 112 -2.68 13.51 -4.51
CA ASN A 112 -3.74 12.58 -4.16
C ASN A 112 -3.95 11.48 -5.21
N TYR A 113 -4.17 10.27 -4.73
CA TYR A 113 -4.47 9.08 -5.53
C TYR A 113 -5.73 8.40 -5.00
N ILE A 114 -6.72 8.22 -5.86
CA ILE A 114 -8.04 7.68 -5.53
C ILE A 114 -8.25 6.37 -6.27
N GLY A 115 -8.29 5.28 -5.52
CA GLY A 115 -8.66 3.95 -6.00
C GLY A 115 -10.16 3.70 -5.85
N TRP A 116 -10.80 3.27 -6.93
CA TRP A 116 -12.20 2.88 -6.94
C TRP A 116 -12.37 1.51 -7.57
N VAL A 117 -13.09 0.63 -6.87
CA VAL A 117 -13.37 -0.73 -7.32
C VAL A 117 -14.87 -0.86 -7.53
N GLN A 118 -15.26 -1.43 -8.68
CA GLN A 118 -16.66 -1.69 -8.97
C GLN A 118 -17.25 -2.58 -7.88
N GLN A 119 -18.43 -2.20 -7.35
CA GLN A 119 -19.08 -2.90 -6.23
C GLN A 119 -18.19 -3.03 -4.99
N GLY A 120 -17.18 -2.17 -4.84
CA GLY A 120 -16.36 -2.05 -3.63
C GLY A 120 -17.17 -1.47 -2.48
N ASP A 121 -16.65 -1.66 -1.27
CA ASP A 121 -17.27 -1.14 -0.06
C ASP A 121 -16.69 0.23 0.32
N VAL A 122 -15.52 0.56 -0.24
CA VAL A 122 -14.77 1.79 0.06
C VAL A 122 -14.07 2.37 -1.16
N VAL A 123 -13.87 3.68 -1.15
CA VAL A 123 -12.83 4.36 -1.92
C VAL A 123 -11.50 4.21 -1.19
N GLU A 124 -10.45 3.84 -1.93
CA GLU A 124 -9.07 3.79 -1.46
C GLU A 124 -8.44 5.15 -1.70
N VAL A 125 -7.78 5.73 -0.70
CA VAL A 125 -7.20 7.07 -0.81
C VAL A 125 -5.76 7.03 -0.35
N ALA A 126 -4.86 7.59 -1.15
CA ALA A 126 -3.51 7.93 -0.73
C ALA A 126 -3.28 9.43 -0.97
N SER A 127 -2.72 10.10 0.03
CA SER A 127 -2.56 11.56 0.05
C SER A 127 -1.17 11.90 0.59
N VAL A 128 -0.54 12.97 0.10
CA VAL A 128 0.80 13.36 0.52
C VAL A 128 0.73 14.41 1.63
N ASP A 129 1.21 14.03 2.82
CA ASP A 129 1.44 14.95 3.94
C ASP A 129 2.85 15.56 3.86
N PRO A 130 2.99 16.88 4.08
CA PRO A 130 4.28 17.55 3.95
C PRO A 130 5.34 17.13 4.98
N GLU A 131 4.95 16.55 6.13
CA GLU A 131 5.87 16.12 7.18
C GLU A 131 5.93 14.59 7.34
N GLN A 132 4.82 13.90 7.07
CA GLN A 132 4.67 12.46 7.30
C GLN A 132 4.75 11.61 6.01
N GLY A 133 4.78 12.23 4.83
CA GLY A 133 4.81 11.53 3.55
C GLY A 133 3.45 10.92 3.18
N ALA A 134 3.44 9.74 2.56
CA ALA A 134 2.19 9.14 2.07
C ALA A 134 1.29 8.72 3.24
N ILE A 135 0.05 9.24 3.26
CA ILE A 135 -1.02 8.86 4.18
C ILE A 135 -2.11 8.11 3.44
N PHE A 136 -2.57 7.01 4.02
CA PHE A 136 -3.60 6.17 3.43
C PHE A 136 -4.90 6.29 4.22
N TYR A 137 -6.01 6.43 3.50
CA TYR A 137 -7.36 6.46 4.06
C TYR A 137 -8.28 5.51 3.29
N THR A 138 -9.39 5.15 3.91
CA THR A 138 -10.58 4.64 3.23
C THR A 138 -11.76 5.56 3.48
N LEU A 139 -12.68 5.62 2.52
CA LEU A 139 -13.98 6.28 2.67
C LEU A 139 -15.07 5.28 2.33
N SER A 140 -16.01 5.05 3.25
CA SER A 140 -17.16 4.16 2.99
C SER A 140 -17.98 4.66 1.81
N LEU A 141 -18.41 3.74 0.96
CA LEU A 141 -19.35 3.99 -0.12
C LEU A 141 -20.82 3.86 0.31
N ASP A 142 -21.10 3.61 1.59
CA ASP A 142 -22.47 3.64 2.12
C ASP A 142 -22.96 5.08 2.33
N PRO A 143 -24.24 5.39 2.04
CA PRO A 143 -24.77 6.73 2.24
C PRO A 143 -24.84 7.09 3.73
N THR A 144 -24.18 8.18 4.09
CA THR A 144 -24.17 8.79 5.43
C THR A 144 -24.25 10.31 5.33
N GLU A 145 -24.83 10.95 6.35
CA GLU A 145 -24.93 12.42 6.43
C GLU A 145 -23.55 13.08 6.50
N LYS A 146 -22.59 12.44 7.19
CA LYS A 146 -21.22 12.93 7.38
C LYS A 146 -20.21 11.81 7.11
N PRO A 147 -19.86 11.58 5.83
CA PRO A 147 -18.83 10.61 5.47
C PRO A 147 -17.50 10.97 6.12
N LYS A 148 -16.72 9.94 6.49
CA LYS A 148 -15.43 10.13 7.16
C LYS A 148 -14.32 9.36 6.44
N PHE A 149 -13.24 10.06 6.12
CA PHE A 149 -11.98 9.44 5.73
C PHE A 149 -11.34 8.81 6.98
N VAL A 150 -11.22 7.48 6.95
CA VAL A 150 -10.64 6.70 8.05
C VAL A 150 -9.20 6.38 7.69
N ARG A 151 -8.25 6.90 8.48
CA ARG A 151 -6.82 6.62 8.29
C ARG A 151 -6.54 5.13 8.48
N ASP A 152 -5.84 4.52 7.52
CA ASP A 152 -5.41 3.13 7.60
C ASP A 152 -4.44 2.94 8.76
N ARG A 153 -4.54 1.78 9.43
CA ARG A 153 -3.70 1.39 10.57
C ARG A 153 -2.89 0.12 10.31
N GLY A 154 -2.62 -0.21 9.05
CA GLY A 154 -1.68 -1.28 8.71
C GLY A 154 -1.99 -2.05 7.43
N GLN A 155 -3.24 -2.03 6.94
CA GLN A 155 -3.62 -2.82 5.77
C GLN A 155 -2.95 -2.30 4.50
N CYS A 156 -2.92 -0.99 4.31
CA CYS A 156 -2.20 -0.35 3.21
C CYS A 156 -0.69 -0.42 3.44
N LEU A 157 -0.25 -0.13 4.67
CA LEU A 157 1.18 -0.10 5.04
C LEU A 157 1.88 -1.45 4.87
N THR A 158 1.16 -2.57 4.92
CA THR A 158 1.71 -3.91 4.62
C THR A 158 2.44 -3.96 3.28
N CYS A 159 1.97 -3.21 2.28
CA CYS A 159 2.62 -3.10 0.98
C CYS A 159 3.36 -1.76 0.80
N HIS A 160 2.80 -0.69 1.37
CA HIS A 160 3.25 0.69 1.16
C HIS A 160 4.33 1.18 2.13
N ALA A 161 4.70 0.40 3.15
CA ALA A 161 5.84 0.65 4.02
C ALA A 161 6.75 -0.59 4.05
N SER A 162 7.27 -0.94 2.87
CA SER A 162 8.07 -2.15 2.65
C SER A 162 9.43 -1.82 2.05
N SER A 163 10.27 -2.82 1.80
CA SER A 163 11.54 -2.62 1.09
C SER A 163 11.36 -1.96 -0.29
N ARG A 164 10.18 -2.09 -0.91
CA ARG A 164 9.85 -1.43 -2.18
C ARG A 164 9.70 0.09 -2.06
N THR A 165 9.46 0.58 -0.84
CA THR A 165 9.34 2.00 -0.50
C THR A 165 10.43 2.41 0.50
N GLN A 166 11.56 1.69 0.51
CA GLN A 166 12.71 1.95 1.39
C GLN A 166 12.38 1.91 2.89
N GLY A 167 11.34 1.15 3.28
CA GLY A 167 10.94 0.99 4.68
C GLY A 167 10.14 2.16 5.26
N VAL A 168 9.72 3.12 4.43
CA VAL A 168 8.86 4.24 4.83
C VAL A 168 7.54 4.23 4.06
N PRO A 169 6.45 4.83 4.60
CA PRO A 169 5.18 4.96 3.89
C PRO A 169 5.37 5.70 2.56
N GLY A 170 5.02 5.04 1.46
CA GLY A 170 5.27 5.57 0.13
C GLY A 170 4.34 5.02 -0.93
N HIS A 171 4.26 5.74 -2.04
CA HIS A 171 3.54 5.31 -3.24
C HIS A 171 4.42 4.33 -4.03
N LEU A 172 3.78 3.35 -4.66
CA LEU A 172 4.46 2.43 -5.56
C LEU A 172 3.54 2.03 -6.71
N ILE A 173 4.13 1.86 -7.89
CA ILE A 173 3.47 1.30 -9.06
C ILE A 173 4.05 -0.09 -9.28
N ARG A 174 3.19 -1.10 -9.38
CA ARG A 174 3.61 -2.48 -9.64
C ARG A 174 3.26 -2.88 -11.06
N SER A 175 4.21 -3.56 -11.69
CA SER A 175 4.02 -4.28 -12.94
C SER A 175 4.17 -5.77 -12.67
N VAL A 176 3.17 -6.55 -13.08
CA VAL A 176 3.08 -7.99 -12.77
C VAL A 176 2.63 -8.79 -13.99
N PHE A 177 3.05 -10.05 -14.06
CA PHE A 177 2.44 -11.04 -14.94
C PHE A 177 1.08 -11.42 -14.36
N ALA A 178 0.00 -10.89 -14.91
CA ALA A 178 -1.36 -11.17 -14.44
C ALA A 178 -2.03 -12.22 -15.33
N GLU A 179 -2.51 -13.32 -14.73
CA GLU A 179 -3.24 -14.35 -15.47
C GLU A 179 -4.66 -13.90 -15.83
N ALA A 180 -5.41 -14.70 -16.60
CA ALA A 180 -6.77 -14.38 -17.04
C ALA A 180 -7.77 -14.05 -15.90
N SER A 181 -7.48 -14.52 -14.67
CA SER A 181 -8.26 -14.20 -13.47
C SER A 181 -7.93 -12.83 -12.85
N GLY A 182 -6.90 -12.15 -13.37
CA GLY A 182 -6.25 -10.98 -12.77
C GLY A 182 -5.21 -11.33 -11.68
N GLN A 183 -5.04 -12.60 -11.31
CA GLN A 183 -4.10 -12.98 -10.26
C GLN A 183 -2.64 -12.82 -10.73
N PRO A 184 -1.77 -12.17 -9.94
CA PRO A 184 -0.34 -12.12 -10.24
C PRO A 184 0.31 -13.51 -10.16
N LEU A 185 1.02 -13.90 -11.22
CA LEU A 185 1.93 -15.05 -11.25
C LEU A 185 3.25 -14.69 -10.55
N LEU A 186 3.23 -14.69 -9.20
CA LEU A 186 4.38 -14.23 -8.40
C LEU A 186 5.68 -15.01 -8.69
N GLY A 187 5.58 -16.28 -9.09
CA GLY A 187 6.74 -17.10 -9.48
C GLY A 187 7.41 -16.67 -10.77
N SER A 188 6.73 -15.88 -11.61
CA SER A 188 7.27 -15.29 -12.84
C SER A 188 7.96 -13.94 -12.58
N GLY A 189 8.06 -13.50 -11.33
CA GLY A 189 8.63 -12.21 -10.96
C GLY A 189 7.61 -11.07 -10.93
N THR A 190 8.01 -9.95 -10.33
CA THR A 190 7.22 -8.71 -10.27
C THR A 190 8.14 -7.51 -10.23
N PHE A 191 7.74 -6.41 -10.86
CA PHE A 191 8.56 -5.20 -10.96
C PHE A 191 7.92 -4.04 -10.20
N THR A 192 8.74 -3.18 -9.60
CA THR A 192 8.34 -1.84 -9.17
C THR A 192 8.67 -0.88 -10.31
N THR A 193 7.67 -0.20 -10.84
CA THR A 193 7.83 0.72 -11.97
C THR A 193 8.15 2.12 -11.47
N ASN A 194 9.23 2.70 -11.98
CA ASN A 194 9.61 4.10 -11.82
C ASN A 194 10.10 4.68 -13.17
N HIS A 195 10.64 5.89 -13.16
CA HIS A 195 11.11 6.56 -14.38
C HIS A 195 12.30 5.86 -15.05
N GLU A 196 13.07 5.07 -14.29
CA GLU A 196 14.29 4.38 -14.73
C GLU A 196 14.01 2.96 -15.25
N SER A 197 12.84 2.37 -14.92
CA SER A 197 12.52 0.98 -15.28
C SER A 197 12.58 0.75 -16.80
N PRO A 198 13.13 -0.36 -17.30
CA PRO A 198 13.03 -0.70 -18.72
C PRO A 198 11.56 -0.75 -19.18
N PHE A 199 11.25 -0.21 -20.38
CA PHE A 199 9.86 -0.16 -20.87
C PHE A 199 9.22 -1.56 -20.97
N SER A 200 10.02 -2.59 -21.26
CA SER A 200 9.64 -4.01 -21.32
C SER A 200 9.14 -4.58 -20.00
N GLU A 201 9.45 -3.95 -18.87
CA GLU A 201 9.04 -4.38 -17.53
C GLU A 201 7.84 -3.59 -17.00
N ARG A 202 7.33 -2.61 -17.76
CA ARG A 202 6.26 -1.70 -17.30
C ARG A 202 4.87 -2.22 -17.65
N TRP A 203 3.90 -1.79 -16.83
CA TRP A 203 2.45 -1.87 -17.09
C TRP A 203 1.78 -3.24 -17.03
N GLY A 204 2.46 -4.28 -16.57
CA GLY A 204 1.85 -5.60 -16.38
C GLY A 204 0.72 -5.53 -15.37
N GLY A 205 -0.48 -5.98 -15.75
CA GLY A 205 -1.68 -5.85 -14.92
C GLY A 205 -2.47 -4.55 -15.11
N TRP A 206 -2.05 -3.69 -16.04
CA TRP A 206 -2.70 -2.41 -16.37
C TRP A 206 -3.27 -2.44 -17.79
N TYR A 207 -4.37 -1.72 -18.00
CA TYR A 207 -4.80 -1.36 -19.34
C TYR A 207 -4.07 -0.11 -19.80
N VAL A 208 -3.42 -0.19 -20.96
CA VAL A 208 -2.62 0.88 -21.56
C VAL A 208 -3.23 1.27 -22.90
N THR A 209 -3.39 2.56 -23.13
CA THR A 209 -3.88 3.11 -24.41
C THR A 209 -2.84 4.06 -25.00
N GLY A 210 -3.02 4.45 -26.26
CA GLY A 210 -2.11 5.36 -26.97
C GLY A 210 -1.17 4.66 -27.95
N THR A 211 -0.16 5.39 -28.43
CA THR A 211 0.83 4.90 -29.41
C THR A 211 2.23 4.93 -28.79
N HIS A 212 2.97 3.82 -28.90
CA HIS A 212 4.29 3.64 -28.29
C HIS A 212 5.33 3.07 -29.27
N GLY A 213 5.06 3.16 -30.57
CA GLY A 213 5.93 2.65 -31.62
C GLY A 213 6.21 1.15 -31.46
N SER A 214 7.49 0.77 -31.56
CA SER A 214 7.94 -0.62 -31.41
C SER A 214 8.39 -0.98 -29.98
N MET A 215 8.24 -0.08 -29.01
CA MET A 215 8.64 -0.37 -27.64
C MET A 215 7.70 -1.43 -27.04
N ARG A 216 8.25 -2.52 -26.50
CA ARG A 216 7.49 -3.59 -25.84
C ARG A 216 7.18 -3.20 -24.39
N HIS A 217 5.97 -3.45 -23.92
CA HIS A 217 5.56 -3.34 -22.52
C HIS A 217 4.62 -4.49 -22.15
N MET A 218 4.36 -4.68 -20.85
CA MET A 218 3.50 -5.75 -20.33
C MET A 218 2.01 -5.37 -20.23
N GLY A 219 1.65 -4.12 -20.53
CA GLY A 219 0.26 -3.64 -20.54
C GLY A 219 -0.63 -4.40 -21.52
N ASN A 220 -1.91 -4.56 -21.18
CA ASN A 220 -2.93 -5.29 -21.95
C ASN A 220 -2.69 -6.82 -22.13
N VAL A 221 -1.67 -7.41 -21.51
CA VAL A 221 -1.33 -8.84 -21.64
C VAL A 221 -1.95 -9.66 -20.51
N LEU A 222 -2.55 -10.81 -20.85
CA LEU A 222 -2.94 -11.85 -19.91
C LEU A 222 -1.92 -12.99 -19.97
N ALA A 223 -1.10 -13.11 -18.93
CA ALA A 223 -0.02 -14.07 -18.86
C ALA A 223 -0.53 -15.51 -18.65
N SER A 224 0.23 -16.48 -19.15
CA SER A 224 0.03 -17.90 -18.85
C SER A 224 1.18 -18.43 -18.00
N ARG A 225 0.97 -19.50 -17.24
CA ARG A 225 2.04 -20.10 -16.43
C ARG A 225 3.15 -20.75 -17.24
N HIS A 226 2.83 -21.23 -18.43
CA HIS A 226 3.79 -21.91 -19.30
C HIS A 226 4.64 -20.90 -20.07
N GLU A 227 4.06 -19.76 -20.41
CA GLU A 227 4.69 -18.69 -21.18
C GLU A 227 4.20 -17.33 -20.65
N PRO A 228 4.83 -16.79 -19.59
CA PRO A 228 4.37 -15.56 -18.96
C PRO A 228 4.71 -14.30 -19.77
N GLU A 229 5.72 -14.35 -20.65
CA GLU A 229 6.24 -13.20 -21.41
C GLU A 229 5.67 -13.06 -22.84
N ASN A 230 4.74 -13.94 -23.23
CA ASN A 230 4.24 -14.04 -24.60
C ASN A 230 3.33 -12.90 -25.03
#